data_AF-L7EVM9-F1
#
_entry.id   AF-L7EVM9-F1
#
_cell.length_a   1.000
_cell.length_b   1.000
_cell.length_c   1.000
_cell.angle_alpha   90.00
_cell.angle_beta   90.00
_cell.angle_gamma   90.00
#
_symmetry.space_group_name_H-M   'P 1'
#
loop_
_entity.id
_entity.type
_entity.pdbx_description
1 polymer ?
#
loop_
_entity_poly.entity_id
_entity_poly.type
_entity_poly.pdbx_seq_one_letter_code
_entity_poly.pdbx_strand_id
1 'polypeptide(L)' 'MMAGPYVCRHCDGLITDPDDAVIVAYVHVNSGPGRVVWAHSAHAHLVQPDPYPLALLARIRALRAGSTAP' A
#
# COMPACT_ATOMS: atom_id res chain seq x y z
N MET A 1 -19.19 9.48 13.76
CA MET A 1 -18.18 9.71 12.70
C MET A 1 -18.70 8.97 11.47
N MET A 2 -19.12 9.68 10.43
CA MET A 2 -19.67 9.05 9.23
C MET A 2 -18.50 8.51 8.41
N ALA A 3 -18.28 7.21 8.44
CA ALA A 3 -17.33 6.53 7.57
C ALA A 3 -17.78 6.77 6.12
N GLY A 4 -17.05 7.61 5.38
CA GLY A 4 -17.15 7.62 3.93
C GLY A 4 -16.86 6.21 3.42
N PRO A 5 -17.52 5.74 2.36
CA PRO A 5 -17.47 4.34 2.00
C PRO A 5 -16.02 3.96 1.63
N TYR A 6 -15.50 2.91 2.28
CA TYR A 6 -14.15 2.45 1.99
C TYR A 6 -14.10 1.92 0.55
N VAL A 7 -12.98 2.14 -0.14
CA VAL A 7 -12.76 1.61 -1.49
C VAL A 7 -11.65 0.60 -1.42
N CYS A 8 -11.90 -0.60 -1.94
CA CYS A 8 -10.92 -1.67 -1.96
C CYS A 8 -9.79 -1.33 -2.93
N ARG A 9 -8.56 -1.28 -2.41
CA ARG A 9 -7.36 -0.97 -3.22
C ARG A 9 -7.09 -1.97 -4.35
N HIS A 10 -7.57 -3.20 -4.24
CA HIS A 10 -7.31 -4.24 -5.23
C HIS A 10 -8.27 -4.19 -6.43
N CYS A 11 -9.58 -4.04 -6.18
CA CYS A 11 -10.61 -4.12 -7.23
C CYS A 11 -11.33 -2.78 -7.51
N ASP A 12 -10.93 -1.71 -6.83
CA ASP A 12 -11.57 -0.37 -6.86
C ASP A 12 -13.07 -0.37 -6.51
N GLY A 13 -13.58 -1.49 -5.99
CA GLY A 13 -14.96 -1.65 -5.56
C GLY A 13 -15.23 -0.99 -4.19
N LEU A 14 -16.47 -0.56 -4.01
CA LEU A 14 -16.94 -0.04 -2.73
C LEU A 14 -17.07 -1.16 -1.70
N ILE A 15 -16.53 -0.96 -0.50
CA ILE A 15 -16.73 -1.82 0.65
C ILE A 15 -17.98 -1.32 1.38
N THR A 16 -19.08 -2.05 1.24
CA THR A 16 -20.37 -1.68 1.85
C THR A 16 -20.56 -2.29 3.24
N ASP A 17 -19.89 -3.39 3.52
CA ASP A 17 -19.88 -4.05 4.82
C ASP A 17 -18.65 -3.59 5.62
N PRO A 18 -18.82 -2.88 6.75
CA PRO A 18 -17.71 -2.47 7.59
C PRO A 18 -16.84 -3.62 8.09
N ASP A 19 -17.41 -4.82 8.29
CA ASP A 19 -16.67 -5.99 8.79
C ASP A 19 -15.76 -6.61 7.70
N ASP A 20 -15.97 -6.27 6.43
CA ASP A 20 -15.11 -6.69 5.31
C ASP A 20 -13.95 -5.71 5.07
N ALA A 21 -13.91 -4.56 5.77
CA ALA A 21 -12.90 -3.54 5.58
C ALA A 21 -11.60 -3.86 6.35
N VAL A 22 -10.54 -4.19 5.63
CA VAL A 22 -9.20 -4.45 6.19
C VAL A 22 -8.23 -3.33 5.85
N ILE A 23 -7.50 -2.82 6.84
CA ILE A 23 -6.40 -1.86 6.65
C ILE A 23 -5.19 -2.62 6.09
N VAL A 24 -4.71 -2.19 4.92
CA VAL A 24 -3.56 -2.81 4.25
C VAL A 24 -2.32 -1.92 4.20
N ALA A 25 -2.50 -0.60 4.29
CA ALA A 25 -1.39 0.34 4.34
C ALA A 25 -1.81 1.69 4.92
N TYR A 26 -0.82 2.50 5.29
CA TYR A 26 -0.97 3.93 5.50
C TYR A 26 -0.05 4.67 4.53
N VAL A 27 -0.63 5.57 3.73
CA VAL A 27 0.13 6.38 2.77
C VAL A 27 0.35 7.75 3.36
N HIS A 28 1.61 8.05 3.68
CA HIS A 28 2.03 9.40 4.04
C HIS A 28 1.91 10.35 2.85
N VAL A 29 1.70 11.62 3.16
CA VAL A 29 1.74 12.72 2.20
C VAL A 29 2.74 13.75 2.69
N ASN A 30 3.28 14.56 1.78
CA ASN A 30 4.28 15.57 2.13
C ASN A 30 3.74 16.67 3.06
N SER A 31 2.43 16.82 3.16
CA SER A 31 1.79 17.82 4.04
C SER A 31 0.41 17.36 4.46
N GLY A 32 0.10 17.53 5.75
CA GLY A 32 -1.17 17.10 6.35
C GLY A 32 -1.18 15.61 6.76
N PRO A 33 -2.32 15.14 7.28
CA PRO A 33 -2.48 13.72 7.60
C PRO A 33 -2.46 12.89 6.32
N GLY A 34 -1.72 11.77 6.36
CA GLY A 34 -1.80 10.74 5.33
C GLY A 34 -3.17 10.05 5.31
N ARG A 35 -3.30 9.02 4.47
CA ARG A 35 -4.55 8.26 4.35
C ARG A 35 -4.36 6.78 4.64
N VAL A 36 -5.34 6.20 5.30
CA VAL A 36 -5.47 4.74 5.44
C VAL A 36 -5.92 4.17 4.10
N VAL A 37 -5.31 3.05 3.69
CA VAL A 37 -5.70 2.29 2.51
C VAL A 37 -6.41 1.03 2.96
N TRP A 38 -7.56 0.77 2.36
CA TRP A 38 -8.47 -0.32 2.72
C TRP A 38 -8.55 -1.36 1.59
N ALA A 39 -8.91 -2.59 1.95
CA ALA A 39 -9.25 -3.65 1.01
C ALA A 39 -10.36 -4.52 1.59
N HIS A 40 -11.16 -5.18 0.74
CA HIS A 40 -11.95 -6.33 1.16
C HIS A 40 -11.04 -7.37 1.81
N SER A 41 -11.53 -8.07 2.82
CA SER A 41 -10.78 -9.12 3.54
C SER A 41 -10.22 -10.17 2.57
N ALA A 42 -11.04 -10.61 1.62
CA ALA A 42 -10.66 -11.56 0.58
C ALA A 42 -9.57 -11.03 -0.36
N HIS A 43 -9.41 -9.71 -0.50
CA HIS A 43 -8.43 -9.09 -1.40
C HIS A 43 -7.20 -8.54 -0.70
N ALA A 44 -7.17 -8.52 0.64
CA ALA A 44 -6.08 -7.89 1.39
C ALA A 44 -4.69 -8.45 1.00
N HIS A 45 -4.61 -9.76 0.79
CA HIS A 45 -3.38 -10.45 0.37
C HIS A 45 -2.97 -10.22 -1.09
N LEU A 46 -3.86 -9.66 -1.92
CA LEU A 46 -3.62 -9.37 -3.34
C LEU A 46 -3.15 -7.93 -3.57
N VAL A 47 -3.21 -7.08 -2.54
CA VAL A 47 -2.70 -5.71 -2.62
C VAL A 47 -1.18 -5.75 -2.64
N GLN A 48 -0.61 -5.40 -3.79
CA GLN A 48 0.84 -5.34 -3.95
C GLN A 48 1.42 -4.08 -3.31
N PRO A 49 2.66 -4.12 -2.81
CA PRO A 49 3.37 -2.93 -2.37
C PRO A 49 3.54 -1.92 -3.51
N ASP A 50 3.76 -0.65 -3.17
CA ASP A 50 4.08 0.37 -4.17
C ASP A 50 5.33 -0.07 -4.97
N PRO A 51 5.24 -0.12 -6.31
CA PRO A 51 6.35 -0.59 -7.14
C PRO A 51 7.56 0.35 -7.09
N TYR A 52 7.37 1.64 -6.78
CA TYR A 52 8.46 2.62 -6.80
C TYR A 52 9.46 2.41 -5.64
N PRO A 53 9.06 2.31 -4.36
CA PRO A 53 9.96 1.93 -3.27
C PRO A 53 10.65 0.59 -3.49
N LEU A 54 9.95 -0.40 -4.08
CA LEU A 54 10.54 -1.70 -4.40
C LEU A 54 11.66 -1.57 -5.45
N ALA A 55 11.41 -0.84 -6.53
CA ALA A 55 12.40 -0.59 -7.56
C ALA A 55 13.61 0.21 -7.01
N LEU A 56 13.35 1.21 -6.17
CA LEU A 56 14.41 2.00 -5.52
C LEU A 56 15.28 1.13 -4.61
N LEU A 57 14.67 0.28 -3.77
CA LEU A 57 15.40 -0.65 -2.92
C LEU A 57 16.25 -1.63 -3.73
N ALA A 58 15.70 -2.18 -4.81
CA ALA A 58 16.43 -3.05 -5.72
C ALA A 58 17.67 -2.34 -6.31
N ARG A 59 17.51 -1.09 -6.76
CA ARG A 59 18.61 -0.27 -7.27
C ARG A 59 19.69 -0.01 -6.22
N ILE A 60 19.31 0.33 -5.00
CA ILE A 60 20.26 0.53 -3.89
C ILE A 60 21.06 -0.74 -3.62
N ARG A 61 20.39 -1.90 -3.60
CA ARG A 61 21.07 -3.19 -3.40
C ARG A 61 22.03 -3.53 -4.53
N ALA A 62 21.65 -3.28 -5.79
CA ALA A 62 22.53 -3.49 -6.94
C ALA A 62 23.78 -2.61 -6.87
N LEU A 63 23.61 -1.33 -6.52
CA LEU A 63 24.74 -0.41 -6.33
C LEU A 63 25.66 -0.89 -5.22
N ARG A 64 25.13 -1.29 -4.05
CA ARG A 64 25.94 -1.81 -2.95
C ARG A 64 26.70 -3.08 -3.32
N ALA A 65 26.07 -4.02 -4.03
CA ALA A 65 26.73 -5.24 -4.50
C ALA A 65 27.90 -4.90 -5.46
N GLY A 66 27.70 -3.97 -6.39
CA GLY A 66 28.75 -3.50 -7.29
C GLY A 66 29.88 -2.72 -6.58
N SER A 67 29.55 -1.94 -5.54
CA SER A 67 30.54 -1.22 -4.73
C SER A 67 31.34 -2.10 -3.76
N THR A 68 30.93 -3.36 -3.56
CA THR A 68 31.63 -4.32 -2.69
C THR A 68 32.49 -5.31 -3.48
N ALA A 69 32.51 -5.22 -4.82
CA ALA A 69 33.44 -5.97 -5.66
C ALA A 69 34.84 -5.31 -5.63
N PRO A 70 35.93 -6.09 -5.45
CA PRO A 70 37.30 -5.56 -5.38
C PRO A 70 37.76 -4.90 -6.69
#